data_AF-A0A848WPI4-F1
#
_entry.id   AF-A0A848WPI4-F1
#
_cell.length_a   1.000
_cell.length_b   1.000
_cell.length_c   1.000
_cell.angle_alpha   90.00
_cell.angle_beta   90.00
_cell.angle_gamma   90.00
#
_symmetry.space_group_name_H-M   'P 1'
#
loop_
_entity.id
_entity.type
_entity.pdbx_description
1 polymer ?
#
loop_
_entity_poly.entity_id
_entity_poly.type
_entity_poly.pdbx_seq_one_letter_code
_entity_poly.pdbx_strand_id
1 'polypeptide(L)' 'ELGLLEKALQAQLAHFSQKPDAAKELLAVGKAPVSDHDPAELAAYANVARIILNLSEFITRN' A
#
# COMPACT_ATOMS: atom_id res chain seq x y z
N GLU A 1 -11.08 -10.35 11.24
CA GLU A 1 -9.74 -9.87 10.80
C GLU A 1 -9.80 -8.90 9.61
N LEU A 2 -10.73 -9.04 8.66
CA LEU A 2 -10.94 -8.12 7.52
C LEU A 2 -11.05 -6.62 7.89
N GLY A 3 -11.72 -6.28 9.00
CA GLY A 3 -11.90 -4.89 9.41
C GLY A 3 -10.60 -4.15 9.81
N LEU A 4 -9.51 -4.87 10.09
CA LEU A 4 -8.20 -4.25 10.34
C LEU A 4 -7.54 -3.83 9.02
N LEU A 5 -7.62 -4.67 7.99
CA LEU A 5 -7.10 -4.35 6.66
C LEU A 5 -7.87 -3.22 6.00
N GLU A 6 -9.19 -3.20 6.17
CA GLU A 6 -10.03 -2.13 5.63
C GLU A 6 -9.69 -0.76 6.24
N LYS A 7 -9.48 -0.72 7.57
CA LYS A 7 -8.98 0.48 8.26
C LYS A 7 -7.58 0.89 7.80
N ALA A 8 -6.69 -0.08 7.61
CA ALA A 8 -5.34 0.19 7.11
C ALA A 8 -5.39 0.77 5.69
N LEU A 9 -6.23 0.22 4.81
CA LEU A 9 -6.41 0.73 3.45
C LEU A 9 -6.95 2.16 3.44
N GLN A 10 -7.99 2.46 4.23
CA GLN A 10 -8.54 3.81 4.34
C GLN A 10 -7.52 4.81 4.87
N ALA A 11 -6.71 4.41 5.87
CA ALA A 11 -5.65 5.25 6.39
C ALA A 11 -4.57 5.56 5.34
N GLN A 12 -4.20 4.56 4.52
CA GLN A 12 -3.24 4.75 3.43
C GLN A 12 -3.81 5.62 2.30
N LEU A 13 -5.08 5.43 1.93
CA LEU A 13 -5.77 6.27 0.95
C LEU A 13 -5.80 7.75 1.39
N ALA A 14 -6.14 8.01 2.65
CA ALA A 14 -6.13 9.36 3.20
C ALA A 14 -4.70 9.95 3.22
N HIS A 15 -3.70 9.15 3.57
CA HIS A 15 -2.30 9.56 3.58
C HIS A 15 -1.79 9.95 2.19
N PHE A 16 -2.02 9.10 1.18
CA PHE A 16 -1.57 9.33 -0.18
C PHE A 16 -2.40 10.38 -0.92
N SER A 17 -3.69 10.54 -0.60
CA SER A 17 -4.50 11.66 -1.10
C SER A 17 -3.96 13.02 -0.63
N GLN A 18 -3.45 13.09 0.61
CA GLN A 18 -2.82 14.31 1.12
C GLN A 18 -1.35 14.47 0.67
N LYS A 19 -0.71 13.39 0.21
CA LYS A 19 0.69 13.35 -0.19
C LYS A 19 0.88 12.58 -1.50
N PRO A 20 0.45 13.15 -2.63
CA PRO A 20 0.57 12.49 -3.93
C PRO A 20 2.03 12.25 -4.34
N ASP A 21 2.98 13.07 -3.89
CA ASP A 21 4.42 12.83 -4.10
C ASP A 21 4.90 11.53 -3.43
N ALA A 22 4.47 11.26 -2.19
CA ALA A 22 4.83 10.03 -1.50
C ALA A 22 4.28 8.78 -2.23
N ALA A 23 3.10 8.91 -2.86
CA ALA A 23 2.54 7.84 -3.69
C ALA A 23 3.41 7.58 -4.93
N LYS A 24 3.85 8.65 -5.61
CA LYS A 24 4.75 8.54 -6.77
C LYS A 24 6.10 7.96 -6.40
N GLU A 25 6.69 8.37 -5.27
CA GLU A 25 7.95 7.80 -4.79
C GLU A 25 7.83 6.30 -4.50
N LEU A 26 6.75 5.89 -3.83
CA LEU A 26 6.48 4.48 -3.56
C LEU A 26 6.29 3.67 -4.86
N LEU A 27 5.54 4.21 -5.82
CA LEU A 27 5.33 3.56 -7.12
C LEU A 27 6.63 3.52 -7.96
N ALA A 28 7.50 4.51 -7.84
CA ALA A 28 8.80 4.55 -8.52
C ALA A 28 9.79 3.49 -8.00
N VAL A 29 9.63 3.01 -6.76
CA VAL A 29 10.40 1.86 -6.24
C VAL A 29 9.97 0.56 -6.94
N GLY A 30 8.71 0.46 -7.36
CA GLY A 30 8.17 -0.67 -8.09
C GLY A 30 8.65 -0.70 -9.55
N LYS A 31 8.89 -1.91 -10.08
CA LYS A 31 9.22 -2.10 -11.51
C LYS A 31 7.99 -2.28 -12.41
N ALA A 32 6.80 -2.26 -11.82
CA ALA A 32 5.55 -2.42 -12.56
C ALA A 32 5.21 -1.12 -13.29
N PRO A 33 4.70 -1.19 -14.53
CA PRO A 33 4.23 0.00 -15.23
C PRO A 33 3.07 0.62 -14.45
N VAL A 34 3.10 1.95 -14.31
CA VAL A 34 2.00 2.69 -13.70
C VAL A 34 0.84 2.66 -14.71
N SER A 35 -0.22 1.92 -14.39
CA SER A 35 -1.47 1.90 -15.16
C SER A 35 -2.19 3.25 -15.06
N ASP A 36 -3.21 3.47 -15.89
CA ASP A 36 -4.07 4.68 -15.91
C ASP A 36 -4.94 4.85 -14.63
N HIS A 37 -4.66 4.08 -13.57
CA HIS A 37 -5.37 4.12 -12.30
C HIS A 37 -4.81 5.21 -11.37
N ASP A 38 -5.64 5.62 -10.42
CA ASP A 38 -5.27 6.66 -9.48
C ASP A 38 -4.01 6.25 -8.68
N PRO A 39 -2.92 7.06 -8.75
CA PRO A 39 -1.66 6.68 -8.14
C PRO A 39 -1.73 6.60 -6.61
N ALA A 40 -2.65 7.32 -5.96
CA ALA A 40 -2.83 7.23 -4.51
C ALA A 40 -3.49 5.90 -4.13
N GLU A 41 -4.45 5.44 -4.93
CA GLU A 41 -5.09 4.15 -4.73
C GLU A 41 -4.11 2.98 -4.96
N LEU A 42 -3.31 3.04 -6.04
CA LEU A 42 -2.27 2.04 -6.30
C LEU A 42 -1.23 1.98 -5.18
N ALA A 43 -0.78 3.13 -4.67
CA ALA A 43 0.15 3.20 -3.56
C ALA A 43 -0.46 2.64 -2.27
N ALA A 44 -1.75 2.89 -2.00
CA ALA A 44 -2.45 2.34 -0.85
C ALA A 44 -2.53 0.81 -0.91
N TYR A 45 -2.91 0.23 -2.05
CA TYR A 45 -2.93 -1.22 -2.25
C TYR A 45 -1.54 -1.86 -2.12
N ALA A 46 -0.52 -1.24 -2.73
CA ALA A 46 0.86 -1.72 -2.63
C ALA A 46 1.33 -1.75 -1.16
N ASN A 47 0.97 -0.74 -0.37
CA ASN A 47 1.36 -0.67 1.03
C ASN A 47 0.59 -1.68 1.91
N VAL A 48 -0.70 -1.88 1.66
CA VAL A 48 -1.49 -2.92 2.34
C VAL A 48 -0.95 -4.32 1.99
N ALA A 49 -0.62 -4.58 0.73
CA ALA A 49 0.03 -5.84 0.33
C ALA A 49 1.38 -6.02 1.04
N ARG A 50 2.18 -4.97 1.18
CA ARG A 50 3.43 -5.00 1.94
C ARG A 50 3.22 -5.33 3.40
N ILE A 51 2.16 -4.79 4.03
CA ILE A 51 1.77 -5.12 5.41
C ILE A 51 1.40 -6.60 5.52
N ILE A 52 0.57 -7.12 4.61
CA ILE A 52 0.18 -8.54 4.57
C ILE A 52 1.43 -9.44 4.42
N LEU A 53 2.31 -9.13 3.46
CA LEU A 53 3.50 -9.93 3.17
C LEU A 53 4.56 -9.85 4.27
N ASN A 54 4.77 -8.68 4.89
CA ASN A 54 5.68 -8.55 6.05
C ASN A 54 5.09 -9.22 7.30
N LEU A 55 3.77 -9.25 7.45
CA LEU A 55 3.13 -10.04 8.51
C LEU A 55 3.36 -11.55 8.29
N SER A 56 3.34 -12.04 7.04
CA SER A 56 3.69 -13.43 6.73
C SER A 56 5.13 -13.80 7.12
N GLU A 57 6.08 -12.86 7.02
CA GLU A 57 7.46 -13.02 7.51
C GLU A 57 7.49 -13.17 9.04
N PHE A 58 6.68 -12.38 9.76
CA PHE A 58 6.56 -12.47 11.22
C PHE A 58 5.87 -13.75 11.71
N ILE A 59 4.92 -14.28 10.94
CA ILE A 59 4.20 -15.54 11.25
C ILE A 59 5.11 -16.76 11.04
N THR A 60 6.15 -16.66 10.19
CA THR A 60 7.00 -17.79 9.77
C THR A 60 8.37 -17.82 10.47
N ARG A 61 8.55 -17.09 11.58
CA ARG A 61 9.69 -17.32 12.48
C ARG A 61 9.31 -18.41 13.49
N ASN A 62 9.48 -19.67 13.13
CA ASN A 62 9.44 -20.79 14.08
C ASN A 62 10.49 -21.84 13.73
#